data_AF-A0A0G2G669-F1
#
_entry.id   AF-A0A0G2G669-F1
#
_cell.length_a   1.000
_cell.length_b   1.000
_cell.length_c   1.000
_cell.angle_alpha   90.00
_cell.angle_beta   90.00
_cell.angle_gamma   90.00
#
_symmetry.space_group_name_H-M   'P 1'
#
loop_
_entity.id
_entity.type
_entity.pdbx_description
1 polymer ?
#
loop_
_entity_poly.entity_id
_entity_poly.type
_entity_poly.pdbx_seq_one_letter_code
_entity_poly.pdbx_strand_id
1 'polypeptide(L)'
;MLKNLDVCIYLSLFLVIGLPVYYTTGYTMPLFLSFNVLMFFMANAIPPKIKRIAHPVITTSLFSVLGIWALAATQGTSLSTELHLYRTSTSYLAYFRGTRGLPLPGAGDILASLLDASIVSLALPMFQHRRELAASFVAILGPAVALALPSLFGYPPLCFAWGVSAARSLAMAPRSVTLALAQISSDNLGGESATISLIAVMIT
;
A
#
# COMPACT_ATOMS: atom_id res chain seq x y z
N MET A 1 25.64 -4.99 18.43
CA MET A 1 25.71 -6.42 18.02
C MET A 1 24.26 -6.89 17.95
N LEU A 2 23.49 -6.92 16.86
CA LEU A 2 23.70 -6.73 15.42
C LEU A 2 22.75 -5.62 14.93
N LYS A 3 23.26 -4.60 14.21
CA LYS A 3 22.44 -3.46 13.74
C LYS A 3 21.51 -3.81 12.55
N ASN A 4 21.71 -4.98 11.92
CA ASN A 4 21.01 -5.40 10.70
C ASN A 4 20.42 -6.82 10.82
N LEU A 5 20.10 -7.27 12.04
CA LEU A 5 19.62 -8.64 12.27
C LEU A 5 18.32 -8.92 11.49
N ASP A 6 17.44 -7.93 11.40
CA ASP A 6 16.20 -8.01 10.64
C ASP A 6 16.46 -8.27 9.15
N VAL A 7 17.43 -7.57 8.56
CA VAL A 7 17.82 -7.76 7.14
C VAL A 7 18.35 -9.16 6.92
N CYS A 8 19.17 -9.69 7.83
CA CYS A 8 19.67 -11.06 7.75
C CYS A 8 18.55 -12.10 7.85
N ILE A 9 17.55 -11.90 8.73
CA ILE A 9 16.40 -12.79 8.84
C ILE A 9 15.62 -12.80 7.53
N TYR A 10 15.21 -11.64 7.02
CA TYR A 10 14.41 -11.59 5.79
C TYR A 10 15.18 -12.06 4.56
N LEU A 11 16.49 -11.85 4.51
CA LEU A 11 17.35 -12.39 3.45
C LEU A 11 17.44 -13.92 3.53
N SER A 12 17.59 -14.48 4.74
CA SER A 12 17.54 -15.93 4.93
C SER A 12 16.18 -16.52 4.56
N LEU A 13 15.08 -15.84 4.91
CA LEU A 13 13.72 -16.28 4.60
C LEU A 13 13.45 -16.23 3.10
N PHE A 14 13.95 -15.21 2.40
CA PHE A 14 13.89 -15.11 0.94
C PHE A 14 14.66 -16.25 0.25
N LEU A 15 15.90 -16.51 0.68
CA LEU A 15 16.82 -17.42 -0.02
C LEU A 15 16.58 -18.90 0.33
N VAL A 16 16.32 -19.21 1.60
CA VAL A 16 16.18 -20.59 2.10
C VAL A 16 14.74 -21.09 2.01
N ILE A 17 13.74 -20.21 2.15
CA ILE A 17 12.33 -20.62 2.17
C ILE A 17 11.60 -20.11 0.92
N GLY A 18 11.75 -18.83 0.58
CA GLY A 18 11.05 -18.22 -0.56
C GLY A 18 11.38 -18.88 -1.90
N LEU A 19 12.67 -18.99 -2.23
CA LEU A 19 13.15 -19.55 -3.49
C LEU A 19 12.76 -21.02 -3.69
N PRO A 20 13.01 -21.93 -2.72
CA PRO A 20 12.63 -23.33 -2.88
C PRO A 20 11.12 -23.52 -2.95
N VAL A 21 10.34 -22.82 -2.13
CA VAL A 21 8.87 -22.92 -2.15
C VAL A 21 8.31 -22.44 -3.49
N TYR A 22 8.83 -21.34 -4.04
CA TYR A 22 8.38 -20.81 -5.32
C TYR A 22 8.61 -21.79 -6.48
N TYR A 23 9.77 -22.44 -6.54
CA TYR A 23 10.09 -23.38 -7.63
C TYR A 23 9.54 -24.80 -7.42
N THR A 24 9.18 -25.19 -6.19
CA THR A 24 8.67 -26.55 -5.91
C THR A 24 7.15 -26.64 -5.83
N THR A 25 6.48 -25.65 -5.21
CA THR A 25 5.04 -25.69 -4.98
C THR A 25 4.27 -24.64 -5.78
N GLY A 26 4.97 -23.70 -6.44
CA GLY A 26 4.34 -22.57 -7.13
C GLY A 26 3.70 -21.55 -6.18
N TYR A 27 3.93 -21.67 -4.86
CA TYR A 27 3.37 -20.76 -3.89
C TYR A 27 4.24 -19.50 -3.75
N THR A 28 3.64 -18.34 -4.05
CA THR A 28 4.39 -17.10 -4.28
C THR A 28 4.55 -16.22 -3.04
N MET A 29 3.75 -16.45 -2.00
CA MET A 29 3.63 -15.57 -0.83
C MET A 29 4.93 -15.39 -0.01
N PRO A 30 5.68 -16.44 0.36
CA PRO A 30 6.89 -16.27 1.19
C PRO A 30 8.00 -15.53 0.45
N LEU A 31 8.09 -15.73 -0.87
CA LEU A 31 9.06 -15.08 -1.74
C LEU A 31 8.74 -13.59 -1.89
N PHE A 32 7.52 -13.26 -2.33
CA PHE A 32 7.12 -11.87 -2.59
C PHE A 32 7.08 -11.04 -1.31
N LEU A 33 6.65 -11.61 -0.18
CA LEU A 33 6.64 -10.89 1.10
C LEU A 33 8.06 -10.52 1.53
N SER A 34 8.98 -11.48 1.53
CA SER A 34 10.38 -11.25 1.94
C SER A 34 11.09 -10.27 1.01
N PHE A 35 10.83 -10.39 -0.29
CA PHE A 35 11.36 -9.48 -1.29
C PHE A 35 10.89 -8.04 -1.07
N ASN A 36 9.60 -7.83 -0.83
CA ASN A 36 9.04 -6.51 -0.53
C ASN A 36 9.66 -5.89 0.72
N VAL A 37 9.80 -6.66 1.79
CA VAL A 37 10.38 -6.18 3.05
C VAL A 37 11.87 -5.83 2.85
N LEU A 38 12.62 -6.64 2.10
CA LEU A 38 14.02 -6.37 1.80
C LEU A 38 14.17 -5.11 0.93
N MET A 39 13.31 -4.92 -0.08
CA MET A 39 13.29 -3.71 -0.89
C MET A 39 12.93 -2.47 -0.07
N PHE A 40 12.03 -2.60 0.90
CA PHE A 40 11.70 -1.51 1.82
C PHE A 40 12.88 -1.12 2.71
N PHE A 41 13.62 -2.09 3.26
CA PHE A 41 14.85 -1.81 4.01
C PHE A 41 15.92 -1.15 3.13
N MET A 42 16.08 -1.62 1.89
CA MET A 42 17.03 -1.05 0.94
C MET A 42 16.65 0.39 0.55
N ALA A 43 15.36 0.66 0.32
CA ALA A 43 14.85 2.00 0.06
C ALA A 43 15.06 2.95 1.25
N ASN A 44 14.90 2.45 2.49
CA ASN A 44 15.13 3.26 3.68
C ASN A 44 16.61 3.53 3.99
N ALA A 45 17.52 2.67 3.50
CA ALA A 45 18.96 2.86 3.61
C ALA A 45 19.51 3.96 2.67
N ILE A 46 18.71 4.45 1.73
CA ILE A 46 19.11 5.54 0.80
C ILE A 46 19.43 6.83 1.59
N PRO A 47 20.51 7.56 1.26
CA PRO A 47 20.86 8.81 1.93
C PRO A 47 19.74 9.88 1.85
N PRO A 48 19.54 10.70 2.89
CA PRO A 48 18.43 11.67 2.96
C PRO A 48 18.46 12.72 1.83
N LYS A 49 19.63 12.98 1.24
CA LYS A 49 19.79 13.89 0.10
C LYS A 49 19.06 13.41 -1.16
N ILE A 50 18.92 12.09 -1.32
CA ILE A 50 18.30 11.44 -2.49
C ILE A 50 16.84 11.08 -2.21
N LYS A 51 16.45 10.91 -0.93
CA LYS A 51 15.07 10.60 -0.51
C LYS A 51 14.02 11.64 -0.97
N ARG A 52 14.44 12.88 -1.25
CA ARG A 52 13.55 13.92 -1.78
C ARG A 52 13.03 13.63 -3.19
N ILE A 53 13.79 12.87 -3.98
CA ILE A 53 13.45 12.47 -5.35
C ILE A 53 12.97 11.01 -5.36
N ALA A 54 13.67 10.16 -4.59
CA ALA A 54 13.39 8.74 -4.48
C ALA A 54 12.63 8.45 -3.18
N HIS A 55 11.32 8.77 -3.17
CA HIS A 55 10.48 8.51 -2.00
C HIS A 55 10.51 7.00 -1.67
N PRO A 56 10.79 6.59 -0.42
CA PRO A 56 10.97 5.19 -0.08
C PRO A 56 9.82 4.27 -0.50
N VAL A 57 8.58 4.78 -0.47
CA VAL A 57 7.39 4.03 -0.89
C VAL A 57 7.38 3.81 -2.40
N ILE A 58 7.67 4.84 -3.19
CA ILE A 58 7.71 4.76 -4.66
C ILE A 58 8.85 3.83 -5.09
N THR A 59 10.04 3.98 -4.51
CA THR A 59 11.17 3.10 -4.83
C THR A 59 10.86 1.66 -4.47
N THR A 60 10.29 1.41 -3.29
CA THR A 60 9.92 0.06 -2.88
C THR A 60 8.91 -0.53 -3.86
N SER A 61 7.81 0.18 -4.15
CA SER A 61 6.77 -0.29 -5.08
C SER A 61 7.33 -0.56 -6.48
N LEU A 62 8.21 0.30 -6.98
CA LEU A 62 8.82 0.13 -8.31
C LEU A 62 9.72 -1.11 -8.34
N PHE A 63 10.63 -1.25 -7.37
CA PHE A 63 11.52 -2.41 -7.29
C PHE A 63 10.75 -3.71 -7.03
N SER A 64 9.67 -3.66 -6.24
CA SER A 64 8.75 -4.78 -6.02
C SER A 64 8.12 -5.27 -7.32
N VAL A 65 7.53 -4.38 -8.11
CA VAL A 65 6.91 -4.75 -9.40
C VAL A 65 7.96 -5.27 -10.40
N LEU A 66 9.12 -4.61 -10.48
CA LEU A 66 10.22 -5.07 -11.34
C LEU A 66 10.75 -6.45 -10.91
N GLY A 67 10.84 -6.71 -9.61
CA GLY A 67 11.26 -8.00 -9.09
C GLY A 67 10.24 -9.10 -9.36
N ILE A 68 8.94 -8.83 -9.18
CA ILE A 68 7.88 -9.77 -9.56
C ILE A 68 7.95 -10.06 -11.06
N TRP A 69 8.14 -9.04 -11.89
CA TRP A 69 8.31 -9.22 -13.33
C TRP A 69 9.53 -10.07 -13.69
N ALA A 70 10.68 -9.82 -13.06
CA ALA A 70 11.88 -10.61 -13.29
C ALA A 70 11.68 -12.09 -12.89
N LEU A 71 11.01 -12.34 -11.76
CA LEU A 71 10.67 -13.69 -11.30
C LEU A 71 9.66 -14.38 -12.23
N ALA A 72 8.62 -13.66 -12.66
CA ALA A 72 7.64 -14.14 -13.64
C ALA A 72 8.32 -14.56 -14.95
N ALA A 73 9.28 -13.77 -15.43
CA ALA A 73 10.05 -14.07 -16.63
C ALA A 73 10.86 -15.37 -16.49
N THR A 74 11.34 -15.74 -15.29
CA THR A 74 12.03 -17.01 -15.07
C THR A 74 11.12 -18.24 -15.13
N GLN A 75 9.84 -18.10 -14.81
CA GLN A 75 8.84 -19.18 -14.92
C GLN A 75 8.08 -19.17 -16.26
N GLY A 76 8.29 -18.15 -17.09
CA GLY A 76 7.51 -17.94 -18.32
C GLY A 76 6.05 -17.55 -18.05
N THR A 77 5.71 -17.10 -16.85
CA THR A 77 4.37 -16.65 -16.47
C THR A 77 4.18 -15.18 -16.82
N SER A 78 2.93 -14.76 -17.04
CA SER A 78 2.62 -13.35 -17.31
C SER A 78 2.61 -12.54 -16.01
N LEU A 79 3.03 -11.28 -16.10
CA LEU A 79 3.02 -10.34 -14.97
C LEU A 79 1.63 -10.19 -14.34
N SER A 80 0.57 -10.19 -15.16
CA SER A 80 -0.81 -10.10 -14.66
C SER A 80 -1.20 -11.29 -13.79
N THR A 81 -0.74 -12.49 -14.14
CA THR A 81 -1.00 -13.71 -13.38
C THR A 81 -0.31 -13.65 -12.02
N GLU A 82 0.96 -13.25 -11.99
CA GLU A 82 1.72 -13.12 -10.74
C GLU A 82 1.20 -11.99 -9.84
N LEU A 83 0.71 -10.88 -10.42
CA LEU A 83 0.05 -9.81 -9.65
C LEU A 83 -1.30 -10.29 -9.06
N HIS A 84 -2.04 -11.12 -9.77
CA HIS A 84 -3.26 -11.74 -9.23
C HIS A 84 -2.95 -12.71 -8.09
N LEU A 85 -1.86 -13.49 -8.18
CA LEU A 85 -1.39 -14.35 -7.09
C LEU A 85 -0.81 -13.53 -5.92
N TYR A 86 -0.25 -12.36 -6.19
CA TYR A 86 0.25 -11.45 -5.18
C TYR A 86 -0.88 -10.85 -4.33
N ARG A 87 -2.04 -10.57 -4.94
CA ARG A 87 -3.22 -10.03 -4.25
C ARG A 87 -4.48 -10.79 -4.66
N THR A 88 -4.78 -11.83 -3.88
CA THR A 88 -5.95 -12.70 -4.07
C THR A 88 -7.21 -12.18 -3.38
N SER A 89 -7.10 -11.09 -2.61
CA SER A 89 -8.17 -10.47 -1.83
C SER A 89 -8.69 -11.35 -0.69
N THR A 90 -7.89 -12.31 -0.23
CA THR A 90 -8.21 -13.16 0.93
C THR A 90 -7.52 -12.64 2.18
N SER A 91 -8.21 -11.74 2.90
CA SER A 91 -7.70 -11.26 4.21
C SER A 91 -7.55 -12.44 5.18
N TYR A 92 -6.51 -12.40 6.01
CA TYR A 92 -6.26 -13.41 7.04
C TYR A 92 -7.41 -13.47 8.07
N LEU A 93 -8.14 -12.36 8.23
CA LEU A 93 -9.38 -12.32 9.02
C LEU A 93 -10.48 -13.22 8.45
N ALA A 94 -10.55 -13.41 7.13
CA ALA A 94 -11.53 -14.30 6.50
C ALA A 94 -11.24 -15.78 6.84
N TYR A 95 -9.95 -16.15 6.93
CA TYR A 95 -9.53 -17.46 7.41
C TYR A 95 -9.90 -17.67 8.88
N PHE A 96 -9.65 -16.69 9.75
CA PHE A 96 -10.03 -16.78 11.16
C PHE A 96 -11.55 -16.79 11.39
N ARG A 97 -12.34 -16.22 10.48
CA ARG A 97 -13.82 -16.30 10.51
C ARG A 97 -14.37 -17.65 10.03
N GLY A 98 -13.51 -18.57 9.59
CA GLY A 98 -13.91 -19.92 9.21
C GLY A 98 -14.56 -20.01 7.82
N THR A 99 -14.35 -19.03 6.95
CA THR A 99 -14.85 -19.11 5.57
C THR A 99 -14.12 -20.23 4.82
N ARG A 100 -14.86 -21.16 4.21
CA ARG A 100 -14.29 -22.33 3.51
C ARG A 100 -14.12 -22.04 2.03
N GLY A 101 -13.08 -22.62 1.41
CA GLY A 101 -12.83 -22.55 -0.04
C GLY A 101 -12.06 -21.31 -0.51
N LEU A 102 -11.34 -20.61 0.39
CA LEU A 102 -10.57 -19.43 0.00
C LEU A 102 -9.25 -19.82 -0.69
N PRO A 103 -8.86 -19.13 -1.79
CA PRO A 103 -7.55 -19.29 -2.39
C PRO A 103 -6.46 -18.84 -1.42
N LEU A 104 -5.32 -19.55 -1.45
CA LEU A 104 -4.17 -19.29 -0.57
C LEU A 104 -3.78 -17.80 -0.58
N PRO A 105 -3.51 -17.19 0.58
CA PRO A 105 -3.28 -15.76 0.67
C PRO A 105 -1.96 -15.36 0.00
N GLY A 106 -2.02 -14.27 -0.78
CA GLY A 106 -0.83 -13.68 -1.38
C GLY A 106 -0.03 -12.83 -0.39
N ALA A 107 1.16 -12.41 -0.79
CA ALA A 107 1.98 -11.50 0.02
C ALA A 107 1.28 -10.15 0.27
N GLY A 108 0.52 -9.64 -0.71
CA GLY A 108 -0.26 -8.42 -0.56
C GLY A 108 -1.41 -8.55 0.44
N ASP A 109 -2.01 -9.74 0.56
CA ASP A 109 -3.11 -10.01 1.49
C ASP A 109 -2.64 -10.04 2.96
N ILE A 110 -1.41 -10.49 3.19
CA ILE A 110 -0.76 -10.42 4.51
C ILE A 110 -0.45 -8.98 4.89
N LEU A 111 0.09 -8.18 3.97
CA LEU A 111 0.34 -6.76 4.20
C LEU A 111 -0.97 -5.99 4.47
N ALA A 112 -2.05 -6.32 3.77
CA ALA A 112 -3.38 -5.76 4.03
C ALA A 112 -3.89 -6.15 5.43
N SER A 113 -3.68 -7.39 5.85
CA SER A 113 -4.08 -7.86 7.19
C SER A 113 -3.25 -7.17 8.29
N LEU A 114 -1.96 -6.91 8.03
CA LEU A 114 -1.10 -6.13 8.93
C LEU A 114 -1.56 -4.67 9.01
N LEU A 115 -2.01 -4.09 7.90
CA LEU A 115 -2.59 -2.75 7.87
C LEU A 115 -3.82 -2.67 8.79
N ASP A 116 -4.73 -3.64 8.73
CA ASP A 116 -5.90 -3.69 9.62
C ASP A 116 -5.50 -3.71 11.10
N ALA A 117 -4.53 -4.55 11.48
CA ALA A 117 -4.01 -4.60 12.85
C ALA A 117 -3.34 -3.28 13.27
N SER A 118 -2.62 -2.62 12.35
CA SER A 118 -1.97 -1.33 12.62
C SER A 118 -2.98 -0.20 12.83
N ILE A 119 -4.11 -0.21 12.10
CA ILE A 119 -5.20 0.76 12.29
C ILE A 119 -5.80 0.61 13.68
N VAL A 120 -6.04 -0.62 14.14
CA VAL A 120 -6.55 -0.89 15.49
C VAL A 120 -5.52 -0.46 16.55
N SER A 121 -4.24 -0.75 16.33
CA SER A 121 -3.15 -0.33 17.22
C SER A 121 -3.06 1.20 17.32
N LEU A 122 -3.26 1.93 16.22
CA LEU A 122 -3.30 3.39 16.19
C LEU A 122 -4.58 3.96 16.85
N ALA A 123 -5.71 3.25 16.75
CA ALA A 123 -6.96 3.69 17.37
C ALA A 123 -6.88 3.66 18.92
N LEU A 124 -6.08 2.77 19.50
CA LEU A 124 -5.94 2.65 20.96
C LEU A 124 -5.39 3.93 21.64
N PRO A 125 -4.25 4.53 21.25
CA PRO A 125 -3.79 5.78 21.83
C PRO A 125 -4.75 6.94 21.54
N MET A 126 -5.41 6.97 20.38
CA MET A 126 -6.45 7.96 20.08
C MET A 126 -7.63 7.85 21.06
N PHE A 127 -8.02 6.63 21.44
CA PHE A 127 -9.06 6.40 22.43
C PHE A 127 -8.63 6.75 23.85
N GLN A 128 -7.39 6.45 24.22
CA GLN A 128 -6.81 6.79 25.53
C GLN A 128 -6.76 8.31 25.72
N HIS A 129 -6.29 9.06 24.72
CA HIS A 129 -6.20 10.53 24.74
C HIS A 129 -7.44 11.25 24.16
N ARG A 130 -8.59 10.58 24.06
CA ARG A 130 -9.79 11.14 23.40
C ARG A 130 -10.29 12.46 24.00
N ARG A 131 -10.06 12.70 25.30
CA ARG A 131 -10.45 13.94 25.98
C ARG A 131 -9.57 15.13 25.57
N GLU A 132 -8.27 14.89 25.40
CA GLU A 132 -7.32 15.89 24.89
C GLU A 132 -7.58 16.19 23.42
N LEU A 133 -7.90 15.15 22.62
CA LEU A 133 -8.37 15.31 21.25
C LEU A 133 -9.64 16.16 21.17
N ALA A 134 -10.61 15.92 22.05
CA ALA A 134 -11.85 16.69 22.10
C ALA A 134 -11.60 18.17 22.47
N ALA A 135 -10.71 18.41 23.44
CA ALA A 135 -10.32 19.78 23.82
C ALA A 135 -9.62 20.53 22.67
N SER A 136 -8.82 19.83 21.87
CA SER A 136 -8.12 20.40 20.71
C SER A 136 -8.88 20.23 19.39
N PHE A 137 -10.16 19.84 19.44
CA PHE A 137 -10.92 19.47 18.24
C PHE A 137 -10.98 20.59 17.20
N VAL A 138 -11.19 21.83 17.64
CA VAL A 138 -11.24 23.00 16.74
C VAL A 138 -9.86 23.26 16.10
N ALA A 139 -8.78 23.06 16.84
CA ALA A 139 -7.42 23.24 16.33
C ALA A 139 -7.00 22.15 15.32
N ILE A 140 -7.62 20.97 15.39
CA ILE A 140 -7.39 19.86 14.44
C ILE A 140 -8.35 19.98 13.24
N LEU A 141 -9.64 20.16 13.49
CA LEU A 141 -10.68 20.21 12.46
C LEU A 141 -10.55 21.45 11.58
N GLY A 142 -10.20 22.60 12.16
CA GLY A 142 -10.08 23.86 11.43
C GLY A 142 -9.12 23.76 10.23
N PRO A 143 -7.83 23.41 10.45
CA PRO A 143 -6.89 23.18 9.36
C PRO A 143 -7.29 22.04 8.42
N ALA A 144 -7.82 20.95 8.96
CA ALA A 144 -8.24 19.80 8.15
C ALA A 144 -9.35 20.18 7.16
N VAL A 145 -10.39 20.90 7.60
CA VAL A 145 -11.48 21.38 6.75
C VAL A 145 -11.00 22.47 5.79
N ALA A 146 -10.17 23.39 6.29
CA ALA A 146 -9.61 24.47 5.48
C ALA A 146 -8.74 23.95 4.33
N LEU A 147 -8.08 22.80 4.49
CA LEU A 147 -7.30 22.15 3.43
C LEU A 147 -8.15 21.17 2.60
N ALA A 148 -9.09 20.45 3.21
CA ALA A 148 -9.92 19.47 2.51
C ALA A 148 -10.94 20.11 1.56
N LEU A 149 -11.58 21.23 1.94
CA LEU A 149 -12.59 21.87 1.08
C LEU A 149 -12.00 22.40 -0.24
N PRO A 150 -10.89 23.17 -0.23
CA PRO A 150 -10.24 23.56 -1.48
C PRO A 150 -9.68 22.36 -2.25
N SER A 151 -9.22 21.31 -1.56
CA SER A 151 -8.76 20.10 -2.24
C SER A 151 -9.89 19.40 -3.00
N LEU A 152 -11.05 19.25 -2.35
CA LEU A 152 -12.19 18.51 -2.88
C LEU A 152 -12.89 19.26 -4.02
N PHE A 153 -13.05 20.58 -3.90
CA PHE A 153 -13.76 21.39 -4.88
C PHE A 153 -12.86 22.11 -5.89
N GLY A 154 -11.59 22.37 -5.54
CA GLY A 154 -10.67 23.12 -6.39
C GLY A 154 -10.02 22.24 -7.46
N TYR A 155 -9.52 21.05 -7.09
CA TYR A 155 -8.75 20.23 -8.03
C TYR A 155 -9.57 19.62 -9.18
N PRO A 156 -10.77 19.05 -8.97
CA PRO A 156 -11.54 18.46 -10.06
C PRO A 156 -11.84 19.43 -11.23
N PRO A 157 -12.35 20.67 -11.01
CA PRO A 157 -12.58 21.61 -12.11
C PRO A 157 -11.27 22.14 -12.72
N LEU A 158 -10.20 22.31 -11.93
CA LEU A 158 -8.88 22.69 -12.44
C LEU A 158 -8.30 21.62 -13.38
N CYS A 159 -8.38 20.34 -13.02
CA CYS A 159 -7.93 19.24 -13.85
C CYS A 159 -8.76 19.13 -15.15
N PHE A 160 -10.08 19.32 -15.05
CA PHE A 160 -10.95 19.33 -16.22
C PHE A 160 -10.63 20.50 -17.17
N ALA A 161 -10.34 21.69 -16.62
CA ALA A 161 -9.93 22.86 -17.41
C ALA A 161 -8.61 22.65 -18.16
N TRP A 162 -7.71 21.81 -17.63
CA TRP A 162 -6.47 21.40 -18.31
C TRP A 162 -6.64 20.23 -19.30
N GLY A 163 -7.87 19.81 -19.59
CA GLY A 163 -8.17 18.79 -20.60
C GLY A 163 -8.06 17.34 -20.09
N VAL A 164 -8.02 17.14 -18.77
CA VAL A 164 -8.10 15.80 -18.17
C VAL A 164 -9.54 15.30 -18.21
N SER A 165 -9.74 14.01 -18.51
CA SER A 165 -11.08 13.42 -18.53
C SER A 165 -11.81 13.59 -17.19
N ALA A 166 -13.15 13.71 -17.23
CA ALA A 166 -13.96 13.94 -16.04
C ALA A 166 -13.76 12.85 -14.97
N ALA A 167 -13.70 11.58 -15.38
CA ALA A 167 -13.47 10.46 -14.47
C ALA A 167 -12.10 10.51 -13.77
N ARG A 168 -11.05 10.97 -14.45
CA ARG A 168 -9.71 11.12 -13.85
C ARG A 168 -9.62 12.34 -12.95
N SER A 169 -10.34 13.40 -13.28
CA SER A 169 -10.41 14.61 -12.48
C SER A 169 -11.16 14.39 -11.17
N LEU A 170 -12.23 13.58 -11.19
CA LEU A 170 -12.98 13.19 -9.98
C LEU A 170 -12.16 12.29 -9.05
N ALA A 171 -11.32 11.41 -9.61
CA ALA A 171 -10.37 10.61 -8.83
C ALA A 171 -9.31 11.44 -8.09
N MET A 172 -9.12 12.72 -8.45
CA MET A 172 -8.20 13.65 -7.77
C MET A 172 -8.83 14.32 -6.53
N ALA A 173 -10.15 14.21 -6.34
CA ALA A 173 -10.84 14.91 -5.26
C ALA A 173 -10.44 14.41 -3.84
N PRO A 174 -10.35 13.09 -3.55
CA PRO A 174 -10.06 12.59 -2.21
C PRO A 174 -8.56 12.50 -1.88
N ARG A 175 -7.73 13.33 -2.54
CA ARG A 175 -6.25 13.32 -2.45
C ARG A 175 -5.70 13.46 -1.03
N SER A 176 -6.41 14.16 -0.16
CA SER A 176 -5.97 14.48 1.22
C SER A 176 -6.35 13.42 2.25
N VAL A 177 -6.93 12.30 1.83
CA VAL A 177 -7.48 11.27 2.72
C VAL A 177 -6.67 9.97 2.57
N THR A 178 -6.68 9.13 3.60
CA THR A 178 -6.02 7.82 3.57
C THR A 178 -6.53 6.98 2.40
N LEU A 179 -5.63 6.21 1.76
CA LEU A 179 -5.88 5.46 0.53
C LEU A 179 -7.22 4.69 0.55
N ALA A 180 -7.52 3.99 1.64
CA ALA A 180 -8.75 3.19 1.76
C ALA A 180 -10.03 4.05 1.68
N LEU A 181 -10.05 5.18 2.40
CA LEU A 181 -11.16 6.14 2.32
C LEU A 181 -11.19 6.82 0.95
N ALA A 182 -10.02 7.14 0.39
CA ALA A 182 -9.92 7.78 -0.92
C ALA A 182 -10.48 6.91 -2.06
N GLN A 183 -10.23 5.60 -2.01
CA GLN A 183 -10.80 4.64 -2.96
C GLN A 183 -12.34 4.64 -2.88
N ILE A 184 -12.90 4.47 -1.68
CA ILE A 184 -14.37 4.45 -1.48
C ILE A 184 -15.00 5.79 -1.90
N SER A 185 -14.40 6.92 -1.53
CA SER A 185 -14.90 8.24 -1.89
C SER A 185 -14.85 8.48 -3.40
N SER A 186 -13.80 8.06 -4.09
CA SER A 186 -13.71 8.20 -5.55
C SER A 186 -14.66 7.27 -6.28
N ASP A 187 -14.84 6.04 -5.83
CA ASP A 187 -15.80 5.09 -6.42
C ASP A 187 -17.23 5.67 -6.33
N ASN A 188 -17.57 6.27 -5.18
CA ASN A 188 -18.84 6.97 -5.00
C ASN A 188 -19.00 8.21 -5.91
N LEU A 189 -17.89 8.86 -6.28
CA LEU A 189 -17.86 10.02 -7.18
C LEU A 189 -17.76 9.62 -8.66
N GLY A 190 -17.60 8.33 -8.99
CA GLY A 190 -17.44 7.85 -10.37
C GLY A 190 -16.04 8.06 -10.95
N GLY A 191 -15.02 8.15 -10.11
CA GLY A 191 -13.62 8.29 -10.52
C GLY A 191 -12.98 6.97 -10.98
N GLU A 192 -11.95 7.06 -11.83
CA GLU A 192 -11.24 5.88 -12.36
C GLU A 192 -10.24 5.30 -11.33
N SER A 193 -10.41 4.02 -10.96
CA SER A 193 -9.66 3.35 -9.89
C SER A 193 -8.15 3.23 -10.11
N ALA A 194 -7.71 3.12 -11.37
CA ALA A 194 -6.30 3.10 -11.74
C ALA A 194 -5.59 4.43 -11.43
N THR A 195 -6.29 5.55 -11.59
CA THR A 195 -5.74 6.89 -11.37
C THR A 195 -5.52 7.15 -9.88
N ILE A 196 -6.46 6.72 -9.02
CA ILE A 196 -6.36 6.88 -7.55
C ILE A 196 -5.12 6.18 -7.00
N SER A 197 -4.82 4.97 -7.48
CA SER A 197 -3.69 4.18 -6.98
C SER A 197 -2.34 4.87 -7.27
N LEU A 198 -2.20 5.47 -8.46
CA LEU A 198 -1.02 6.25 -8.83
C LEU A 198 -0.91 7.53 -8.00
N ILE A 199 -2.03 8.23 -7.81
CA ILE A 199 -2.08 9.49 -7.05
C ILE A 199 -1.70 9.23 -5.59
N ALA A 200 -2.30 8.22 -4.95
CA ALA A 200 -2.08 7.89 -3.56
C ALA A 200 -0.60 7.60 -3.27
N VAL A 201 0.06 6.81 -4.12
CA VAL A 201 1.48 6.48 -4.01
C VAL A 201 2.38 7.71 -4.18
N MET A 202 1.95 8.74 -4.93
CA MET A 202 2.71 9.97 -5.13
C MET A 202 2.59 10.95 -3.94
N ILE A 203 1.59 10.79 -3.07
CA ILE A 203 1.31 11.72 -1.96
C ILE A 203 1.88 11.23 -0.64
N THR A 204 1.81 9.91 -0.40
CA THR A 204 2.48 9.25 0.71
C THR A 204 3.98 9.22 0.50
#